data_AF-A0A2G5RB72-F1
#
_entry.id   AF-A0A2G5RB72-F1
#
_cell.length_a   1.000
_cell.length_b   1.000
_cell.length_c   1.000
_cell.angle_alpha   90.00
_cell.angle_beta   90.00
_cell.angle_gamma   90.00
#
_symmetry.space_group_name_H-M   'P 1'
#
loop_
_entity.id
_entity.type
_entity.pdbx_description
1 polymer ?
#
loop_
_entity_poly.entity_id
_entity_poly.type
_entity_poly.pdbx_seq_one_letter_code
_entity_poly.pdbx_strand_id
1 'polypeptide(L)'
;MAWRSRRPDRRSTARGTGLSPNAWLFGAAAVLMASTTLAQLMPVLAAAQEPAHIDRVDAPPVTILTTTTLPTPKGLWVLGKVTSSIHAAAPPLTAHLDVTAFDGGGAILARAVTHWSGLLPPGKDAQPARYDVLLKGVSDAAVARLEVRYSAMDHAAEPDLAP
;
A
#
# COMPACT_ATOMS: atom_id res chain seq x y z
N MET A 1 -50.77 -64.97 -2.63
CA MET A 1 -52.23 -65.21 -2.76
C MET A 1 -52.93 -64.70 -1.51
N ALA A 2 -54.09 -64.08 -1.71
CA ALA A 2 -55.02 -63.43 -0.76
C ALA A 2 -54.85 -63.67 0.76
N TRP A 3 -55.09 -62.61 1.57
CA TRP A 3 -56.22 -62.60 2.51
C TRP A 3 -56.52 -61.19 3.07
N ARG A 4 -57.82 -60.95 3.31
CA ARG A 4 -58.51 -59.69 3.62
C ARG A 4 -58.49 -59.34 5.11
N SER A 5 -58.64 -58.06 5.43
CA SER A 5 -59.55 -57.49 6.47
C SER A 5 -59.23 -56.00 6.61
N ARG A 6 -60.09 -55.03 6.93
CA ARG A 6 -61.51 -54.86 7.28
C ARG A 6 -61.75 -53.35 7.13
N ARG A 7 -62.90 -52.90 6.62
CA ARG A 7 -63.42 -51.54 6.92
C ARG A 7 -64.23 -51.60 8.22
N PRO A 8 -64.45 -50.48 8.94
CA PRO A 8 -65.63 -49.65 8.65
C PRO A 8 -65.47 -48.13 8.84
N ASP A 9 -66.46 -47.43 8.28
CA ASP A 9 -66.73 -45.99 8.25
C ASP A 9 -66.79 -45.25 9.61
N ARG A 10 -66.55 -43.92 9.55
CA ARG A 10 -67.58 -42.93 9.94
C ARG A 10 -67.22 -41.49 9.52
N ARG A 11 -68.13 -40.89 8.73
CA ARG A 11 -68.77 -39.55 8.87
C ARG A 11 -67.86 -38.31 8.93
N SER A 12 -68.19 -37.15 8.35
CA SER A 12 -69.33 -36.64 7.57
C SER A 12 -69.00 -35.16 7.29
N THR A 13 -69.26 -34.67 6.07
CA THR A 13 -69.84 -33.34 5.70
C THR A 13 -69.37 -32.07 6.46
N ALA A 14 -69.05 -30.93 5.85
CA ALA A 14 -69.62 -30.32 4.65
C ALA A 14 -68.73 -29.14 4.19
N ARG A 15 -68.72 -28.92 2.87
CA ARG A 15 -68.40 -27.65 2.23
C ARG A 15 -69.58 -26.69 2.44
N GLY A 16 -69.27 -25.41 2.67
CA GLY A 16 -70.24 -24.31 2.64
C GLY A 16 -69.57 -23.06 2.11
N THR A 17 -69.62 -22.87 0.79
CA THR A 17 -69.41 -21.61 0.08
C THR A 17 -70.61 -20.69 0.33
N GLY A 18 -70.36 -19.44 0.72
CA GLY A 18 -71.40 -18.42 0.89
C GLY A 18 -70.82 -17.03 0.69
N LEU A 19 -71.00 -16.49 -0.51
CA LEU A 19 -70.89 -15.07 -0.82
C LEU A 19 -72.08 -14.34 -0.19
N SER A 20 -71.85 -13.16 0.38
CA SER A 20 -72.66 -11.96 0.07
C SER A 20 -72.05 -10.67 0.64
N PRO A 21 -72.19 -9.53 -0.07
CA PRO A 21 -71.55 -8.26 0.23
C PRO A 21 -72.49 -7.30 0.99
N ASN A 22 -71.93 -6.39 1.80
CA ASN A 22 -72.62 -5.17 2.23
C ASN A 22 -71.63 -4.04 2.56
N ALA A 23 -71.41 -3.20 1.54
CA ALA A 23 -71.65 -1.76 1.53
C ALA A 23 -71.21 -0.86 2.72
N TRP A 24 -70.25 0.02 2.39
CA TRP A 24 -70.00 1.41 2.82
C TRP A 24 -69.51 1.68 4.26
N LEU A 25 -68.31 2.28 4.34
CA LEU A 25 -68.09 3.57 4.99
C LEU A 25 -66.75 4.17 4.51
N PHE A 26 -66.81 5.44 4.11
CA PHE A 26 -65.69 6.29 3.74
C PHE A 26 -64.81 6.60 4.96
N GLY A 27 -63.49 6.67 4.76
CA GLY A 27 -62.55 7.17 5.76
C GLY A 27 -61.15 7.34 5.17
N ALA A 28 -60.79 8.58 4.88
CA ALA A 28 -59.48 8.98 4.40
C ALA A 28 -58.38 8.68 5.43
N ALA A 29 -57.24 8.17 4.97
CA ALA A 29 -55.96 8.33 5.65
C ALA A 29 -54.80 8.30 4.65
N ALA A 30 -53.97 9.32 4.77
CA ALA A 30 -52.81 9.65 3.97
C ALA A 30 -51.69 8.60 4.06
N VAL A 31 -51.03 8.30 2.93
CA VAL A 31 -49.63 8.62 2.58
C VAL A 31 -48.57 8.05 3.55
N LEU A 32 -47.68 7.18 3.05
CA LEU A 32 -46.25 7.48 2.81
C LEU A 32 -45.47 6.20 2.45
N MET A 33 -44.95 6.19 1.22
CA MET A 33 -43.54 5.92 0.90
C MET A 33 -42.87 4.79 1.68
N ALA A 34 -42.88 3.57 1.12
CA ALA A 34 -41.95 2.53 1.52
C ALA A 34 -40.52 2.99 1.17
N SER A 35 -39.78 3.39 2.20
CA SER A 35 -38.37 3.76 2.11
C SER A 35 -37.54 2.52 1.79
N THR A 36 -37.20 2.31 0.52
CA THR A 36 -36.10 1.43 0.15
C THR A 36 -34.80 2.15 0.51
N THR A 37 -34.27 1.91 1.71
CA THR A 37 -32.89 2.30 2.02
C THR A 37 -31.97 1.40 1.20
N LEU A 38 -31.59 1.88 0.02
CA LEU A 38 -30.45 1.38 -0.74
C LEU A 38 -29.24 1.51 0.20
N ALA A 39 -28.77 0.41 0.76
CA ALA A 39 -27.50 0.39 1.49
C ALA A 39 -26.43 0.87 0.51
N GLN A 40 -26.04 2.13 0.66
CA GLN A 40 -25.04 2.78 -0.17
C GLN A 40 -23.74 2.03 0.07
N LEU A 41 -23.34 1.21 -0.92
CA LEU A 41 -21.95 0.84 -1.13
C LEU A 41 -21.21 2.14 -1.42
N MET A 42 -20.80 2.84 -0.36
CA MET A 42 -19.82 3.90 -0.48
C MET A 42 -18.57 3.24 -1.07
N PRO A 43 -18.11 3.59 -2.28
CA PRO A 43 -16.73 3.32 -2.60
C PRO A 43 -15.93 4.07 -1.54
N VAL A 44 -15.24 3.35 -0.66
CA VAL A 44 -14.11 3.94 0.06
C VAL A 44 -13.19 4.39 -1.05
N LEU A 45 -13.28 5.69 -1.35
CA LEU A 45 -12.25 6.39 -2.10
C LEU A 45 -11.03 6.25 -1.21
N ALA A 46 -10.26 5.18 -1.42
CA ALA A 46 -8.91 5.09 -0.90
C ALA A 46 -8.24 6.34 -1.43
N ALA A 47 -8.13 7.36 -0.57
CA ALA A 47 -7.42 8.57 -0.92
C ALA A 47 -6.07 8.08 -1.44
N ALA A 48 -5.78 8.35 -2.71
CA ALA A 48 -4.48 8.05 -3.27
C ALA A 48 -3.50 8.79 -2.37
N GLN A 49 -2.78 8.05 -1.54
CA GLN A 49 -1.88 8.66 -0.61
C GLN A 49 -0.82 9.37 -1.44
N GLU A 50 -0.66 10.67 -1.20
CA GLU A 50 0.36 11.45 -1.87
C GLU A 50 1.72 10.75 -1.68
N PRO A 51 2.50 10.58 -2.75
CA PRO A 51 3.80 9.94 -2.65
C PRO A 51 4.65 10.71 -1.63
N ALA A 52 5.43 9.97 -0.83
CA ALA A 52 6.32 10.57 0.16
C ALA A 52 7.17 11.69 -0.46
N HIS A 53 7.32 12.81 0.25
CA HIS A 53 8.24 13.86 -0.17
C HIS A 53 9.67 13.32 -0.12
N ILE A 54 10.45 13.49 -1.20
CA ILE A 54 11.81 12.96 -1.28
C ILE A 54 12.81 14.10 -1.23
N ASP A 55 13.53 14.18 -0.11
CA ASP A 55 14.67 15.06 0.08
C ASP A 55 15.95 14.36 -0.38
N ARG A 56 16.61 14.94 -1.38
CA ARG A 56 17.94 14.52 -1.82
C ARG A 56 18.96 15.51 -1.25
N VAL A 57 19.70 15.06 -0.25
CA VAL A 57 20.76 15.87 0.35
C VAL A 57 22.03 15.59 -0.43
N ASP A 58 22.17 16.31 -1.54
CA ASP A 58 23.38 16.28 -2.35
C ASP A 58 24.55 16.85 -1.55
N ALA A 59 25.64 16.09 -1.50
CA ALA A 59 26.89 16.52 -0.90
C ALA A 59 28.03 16.12 -1.84
N PRO A 60 28.81 17.09 -2.35
CA PRO A 60 29.99 16.78 -3.14
C PRO A 60 30.88 15.77 -2.41
N PRO A 61 31.43 14.77 -3.10
CA PRO A 61 31.53 14.65 -4.56
C PRO A 61 30.44 13.81 -5.25
N VAL A 62 29.30 13.56 -4.60
CA VAL A 62 28.22 12.73 -5.14
C VAL A 62 26.94 13.54 -5.34
N THR A 63 26.25 13.28 -6.45
CA THR A 63 24.92 13.81 -6.72
C THR A 63 23.93 12.65 -6.83
N ILE A 64 22.79 12.76 -6.15
CA ILE A 64 21.70 11.79 -6.19
C ILE A 64 20.75 12.22 -7.31
N LEU A 65 20.76 11.48 -8.42
CA LEU A 65 19.98 11.83 -9.61
C LEU A 65 18.51 11.47 -9.47
N THR A 66 18.23 10.28 -8.96
CA THR A 66 16.88 9.74 -8.85
C THR A 66 16.73 8.97 -7.57
N THR A 67 15.54 9.03 -7.01
CA THR A 67 15.13 8.23 -5.85
C THR A 67 13.65 7.95 -5.99
N THR A 68 13.27 6.69 -5.82
CA THR A 68 11.90 6.19 -5.93
C THR A 68 11.67 5.13 -4.87
N THR A 69 10.44 4.99 -4.41
CA THR A 69 10.04 3.96 -3.46
C THR A 69 9.24 2.85 -4.13
N LEU A 70 9.36 1.63 -3.62
CA LEU A 70 8.59 0.47 -4.05
C LEU A 70 8.11 -0.31 -2.81
N PRO A 71 6.81 -0.31 -2.50
CA PRO A 71 6.28 -1.10 -1.39
C PRO A 71 6.42 -2.60 -1.66
N THR A 72 6.80 -3.36 -0.64
CA THR A 72 6.89 -4.83 -0.69
C THR A 72 6.37 -5.46 0.61
N PRO A 73 6.07 -6.77 0.62
CA PRO A 73 5.63 -7.46 1.84
C PRO A 73 6.61 -7.38 3.02
N LYS A 74 7.90 -7.12 2.74
CA LYS A 74 8.95 -7.02 3.77
C LYS A 74 9.19 -5.59 4.27
N GLY A 75 8.54 -4.60 3.66
CA GLY A 75 8.74 -3.18 3.93
C GLY A 75 8.92 -2.36 2.66
N LEU A 76 9.57 -1.22 2.77
CA LEU A 76 9.72 -0.24 1.69
C LEU A 76 11.09 -0.36 1.03
N TRP A 77 11.13 -0.70 -0.26
CA TRP A 77 12.34 -0.57 -1.05
C TRP A 77 12.53 0.88 -1.48
N VAL A 78 13.74 1.37 -1.33
CA VAL A 78 14.19 2.66 -1.86
C VAL A 78 15.22 2.35 -2.94
N LEU A 79 14.97 2.85 -4.14
CA LEU A 79 15.76 2.61 -5.33
C LEU A 79 16.22 3.96 -5.88
N GLY A 80 17.44 4.02 -6.42
CA GLY A 80 17.90 5.25 -7.01
C GLY A 80 19.18 5.14 -7.81
N LYS A 81 19.66 6.30 -8.23
CA LYS A 81 20.89 6.45 -9.01
C LYS A 81 21.70 7.60 -8.48
N VAL A 82 23.00 7.42 -8.46
CA VAL A 82 24.00 8.43 -8.09
C VAL A 82 25.00 8.62 -9.21
N THR A 83 25.57 9.81 -9.28
CA THR A 83 26.69 10.12 -10.17
C THR A 83 27.77 10.88 -9.42
N SER A 84 28.99 10.89 -9.97
CA SER A 84 30.05 11.77 -9.49
C SER A 84 29.76 13.20 -9.94
N SER A 85 29.84 14.16 -9.02
CA SER A 85 29.87 15.59 -9.35
C SER A 85 31.28 16.10 -9.65
N ILE A 86 32.31 15.24 -9.52
CA ILE A 86 33.68 15.59 -9.91
C ILE A 86 33.89 15.30 -11.41
N HIS A 87 34.29 16.34 -12.14
CA HIS A 87 34.59 16.28 -13.57
C HIS A 87 36.06 16.00 -13.91
N ALA A 88 36.98 16.11 -12.95
CA ALA A 88 38.42 15.88 -13.15
C ALA A 88 38.84 14.46 -12.72
N ALA A 89 40.03 14.02 -13.13
CA ALA A 89 40.61 12.71 -12.79
C ALA A 89 40.78 12.50 -11.27
N ALA A 90 39.67 12.21 -10.60
CA ALA A 90 39.61 11.78 -9.22
C ALA A 90 39.61 10.24 -9.17
N PRO A 91 40.14 9.65 -8.09
CA PRO A 91 39.97 8.23 -7.85
C PRO A 91 38.47 7.88 -7.83
N PRO A 92 38.11 6.65 -8.22
CA PRO A 92 36.75 6.18 -8.06
C PRO A 92 36.24 6.43 -6.64
N LEU A 93 35.04 7.00 -6.54
CA LEU A 93 34.43 7.23 -5.24
C LEU A 93 33.82 5.92 -4.72
N THR A 94 34.05 5.67 -3.44
CA THR A 94 33.44 4.61 -2.64
C THR A 94 32.84 5.27 -1.41
N ALA A 95 31.53 5.15 -1.21
CA ALA A 95 30.87 5.68 -0.02
C ALA A 95 29.52 5.02 0.23
N HIS A 96 28.85 5.54 1.25
CA HIS A 96 27.55 5.07 1.70
C HIS A 96 26.49 6.13 1.46
N LEU A 97 25.27 5.67 1.25
CA LEU A 97 24.06 6.48 1.28
C LEU A 97 23.30 6.14 2.55
N ASP A 98 22.93 7.18 3.27
CA ASP A 98 22.10 7.10 4.44
C ASP A 98 20.67 7.43 4.03
N VAL A 99 19.77 6.47 4.23
CA VAL A 99 18.36 6.57 3.85
C VAL A 99 17.52 6.57 5.11
N THR A 100 16.83 7.68 5.36
CA THR A 100 15.99 7.84 6.54
C THR A 100 14.55 8.12 6.12
N ALA A 101 13.60 7.35 6.66
CA ALA A 101 12.17 7.57 6.47
C ALA A 101 11.58 8.23 7.73
N PHE A 102 10.71 9.21 7.51
CA PHE A 102 10.03 9.96 8.55
C PHE A 102 8.51 9.86 8.40
N ASP A 103 7.81 9.85 9.53
CA ASP A 103 6.36 10.01 9.55
C ASP A 103 5.93 11.47 9.34
N GLY A 104 4.61 11.72 9.31
CA GLY A 104 4.05 13.06 9.16
C GLY A 104 4.37 14.03 10.32
N GLY A 105 4.79 13.52 11.47
CA GLY A 105 5.25 14.31 12.62
C GLY A 105 6.76 14.59 12.61
N GLY A 106 7.50 14.03 11.65
CA GLY A 106 8.95 14.13 11.55
C GLY A 106 9.70 13.14 12.43
N ALA A 107 9.03 12.16 13.03
CA ALA A 107 9.70 11.09 13.76
C ALA A 107 10.33 10.08 12.78
N ILE A 108 11.51 9.55 13.14
CA ILE A 108 12.19 8.54 12.32
C ILE A 108 11.42 7.23 12.43
N LEU A 109 10.94 6.73 11.30
CA LEU A 109 10.33 5.40 11.17
C LEU A 109 11.39 4.32 11.01
N ALA A 110 12.38 4.59 10.15
CA ALA A 110 13.52 3.72 9.95
C ALA A 110 14.70 4.48 9.35
N ARG A 111 15.88 3.90 9.52
CA ARG A 111 17.11 4.35 8.88
C ARG A 111 17.89 3.12 8.40
N ALA A 112 18.46 3.23 7.21
CA ALA A 112 19.33 2.20 6.65
C ALA A 112 20.48 2.83 5.88
N VAL A 113 21.62 2.16 5.91
CA VAL A 113 22.81 2.55 5.16
C VAL A 113 22.99 1.57 4.01
N THR A 114 23.28 2.07 2.81
CA THR A 114 23.53 1.25 1.62
C THR A 114 24.73 1.77 0.84
N HIS A 115 25.32 0.90 0.02
CA HIS A 115 26.34 1.26 -0.94
C HIS A 115 25.70 1.28 -2.33
N TRP A 116 26.18 2.13 -3.22
CA TRP A 116 25.84 1.96 -4.63
C TRP A 116 26.63 0.80 -5.23
N SER A 117 26.06 0.18 -6.25
CA SER A 117 26.70 -0.89 -7.01
C SER A 117 27.64 -0.30 -8.07
N GLY A 118 28.95 -0.51 -7.88
CA GLY A 118 29.99 -0.18 -8.87
C GLY A 118 30.83 1.04 -8.51
N LEU A 119 31.79 1.35 -9.39
CA LEU A 119 32.62 2.53 -9.29
C LEU A 119 31.89 3.74 -9.90
N LEU A 120 32.06 4.92 -9.31
CA LEU A 120 31.64 6.19 -9.90
C LEU A 120 32.84 6.83 -10.62
N PRO A 121 33.06 6.56 -11.92
CA PRO A 121 34.15 7.18 -12.63
C PRO A 121 33.91 8.70 -12.75
N PRO A 122 34.97 9.51 -12.77
CA PRO A 122 34.84 10.94 -13.00
C PRO A 122 34.41 11.23 -14.44
N GLY A 123 33.74 12.37 -14.62
CA GLY A 123 33.38 12.88 -15.94
C GLY A 123 31.89 12.81 -16.29
N LYS A 124 31.48 13.65 -17.23
CA LYS A 124 30.06 13.88 -17.58
C LYS A 124 29.35 12.69 -18.22
N ASP A 125 30.12 11.77 -18.81
CA ASP A 125 29.62 10.60 -19.56
C ASP A 125 29.67 9.31 -18.72
N ALA A 126 30.03 9.42 -17.44
CA ALA A 126 30.03 8.31 -16.49
C ALA A 126 28.60 7.76 -16.32
N GLN A 127 28.45 6.45 -16.49
CA GLN A 127 27.18 5.79 -16.23
C GLN A 127 26.82 5.93 -14.74
N PRO A 128 25.61 6.40 -14.39
CA PRO A 128 25.18 6.49 -13.00
C PRO A 128 25.19 5.12 -12.32
N ALA A 129 25.75 5.06 -11.12
CA ALA A 129 25.68 3.87 -10.28
C ALA A 129 24.29 3.76 -9.64
N ARG A 130 23.81 2.53 -9.48
CA ARG A 130 22.50 2.25 -8.86
C ARG A 130 22.69 1.98 -7.38
N TYR A 131 21.71 2.36 -6.58
CA TYR A 131 21.62 1.92 -5.19
C TYR A 131 20.22 1.43 -4.89
N ASP A 132 20.13 0.50 -3.97
CA ASP A 132 18.89 -0.03 -3.45
C ASP A 132 19.03 -0.35 -1.96
N VAL A 133 17.96 -0.14 -1.21
CA VAL A 133 17.91 -0.49 0.20
C VAL A 133 16.48 -0.81 0.63
N LEU A 134 16.35 -1.82 1.49
CA LEU A 134 15.08 -2.19 2.09
C LEU A 134 14.95 -1.61 3.51
N LEU A 135 13.98 -0.72 3.70
CA LEU A 135 13.52 -0.30 5.02
C LEU A 135 12.54 -1.34 5.56
N LYS A 136 13.06 -2.29 6.32
CA LYS A 136 12.29 -3.44 6.83
C LYS A 136 11.15 -3.00 7.73
N GLY A 137 9.96 -3.55 7.52
CA GLY A 137 8.77 -3.27 8.32
C GLY A 137 8.16 -1.88 8.13
N VAL A 138 8.74 -1.03 7.27
CA VAL A 138 8.19 0.29 6.97
C VAL A 138 7.10 0.14 5.91
N SER A 139 5.90 0.62 6.23
CA SER A 139 4.82 0.77 5.26
C SER A 139 5.01 2.06 4.48
N ASP A 140 4.87 2.01 3.16
CA ASP A 140 4.84 3.21 2.30
C ASP A 140 3.79 4.21 2.78
N ALA A 141 2.64 3.70 3.26
CA ALA A 141 1.55 4.51 3.79
C ALA A 141 1.89 5.25 5.12
N ALA A 142 2.98 4.88 5.80
CA ALA A 142 3.41 5.57 7.01
C ALA A 142 4.42 6.69 6.71
N VAL A 143 5.07 6.67 5.54
CA VAL A 143 6.16 7.58 5.21
C VAL A 143 5.61 8.87 4.61
N ALA A 144 5.85 9.98 5.30
CA ALA A 144 5.52 11.31 4.77
C ALA A 144 6.72 11.96 4.07
N ARG A 145 7.93 11.67 4.56
CA ARG A 145 9.19 12.22 4.04
C ARG A 145 10.28 11.14 4.02
N LEU A 146 11.04 11.11 2.94
CA LEU A 146 12.20 10.25 2.76
C LEU A 146 13.42 11.13 2.48
N GLU A 147 14.47 10.97 3.27
CA GLU A 147 15.74 11.65 3.08
C GLU A 147 16.79 10.65 2.59
N VAL A 148 17.47 10.98 1.50
CA VAL A 148 18.66 10.26 1.04
C VAL A 148 19.83 11.21 1.09
N ARG A 149 20.85 10.85 1.87
CA ARG A 149 22.04 11.66 2.10
C ARG A 149 23.30 10.89 1.76
N TYR A 150 24.20 11.54 1.05
CA TYR A 150 25.57 11.05 0.89
C TYR A 150 26.35 11.16 2.21
N SER A 151 26.99 10.06 2.62
CA SER A 151 27.86 10.02 3.79
C SER A 151 29.23 9.47 3.40
N ALA A 152 30.23 10.35 3.37
CA ALA A 152 31.63 9.96 3.35
C ALA A 152 31.96 9.34 4.72
N MET A 153 31.87 8.01 4.84
CA MET A 153 32.53 7.34 5.96
C MET A 153 33.99 7.17 5.59
N ASP A 154 34.89 7.57 6.48
CA ASP A 154 36.30 7.22 6.37
C ASP A 154 36.40 5.71 6.13
N HIS A 155 37.23 5.31 5.18
CA HIS A 155 37.59 3.90 5.00
C HIS A 155 38.29 3.44 6.27
N ALA A 156 37.54 2.98 7.28
CA ALA A 156 38.07 1.99 8.19
C ALA A 156 38.45 0.81 7.28
N ALA A 157 39.75 0.56 7.18
CA ALA A 157 40.33 -0.50 6.37
C ALA A 157 39.43 -1.74 6.44
N GLU A 158 38.93 -2.18 5.29
CA GLU A 158 38.29 -3.48 5.15
C GLU A 158 39.26 -4.49 5.78
N PRO A 159 38.86 -5.27 6.80
CA PRO A 159 39.73 -6.29 7.32
C PRO A 159 40.01 -7.25 6.17
N ASP A 160 41.28 -7.33 5.76
CA ASP A 160 41.79 -8.33 4.84
C ASP A 160 41.37 -9.72 5.36
N LEU A 161 40.22 -10.20 4.91
CA LEU A 161 39.91 -11.61 4.91
C LEU A 161 40.60 -12.18 3.68
N ALA A 162 41.92 -12.31 3.79
CA ALA A 162 42.67 -13.24 2.97
C ALA A 162 42.14 -14.66 3.24
N PRO A 163 42.03 -15.52 2.21
CA PRO A 163 41.54 -16.89 2.34
C PRO A 163 42.43 -17.78 3.23
#